data_AF-A0A4V0P8C7-F1
#
_entry.id   AF-A0A4V0P8C7-F1
#
_cell.length_a   1.000
_cell.length_b   1.000
_cell.length_c   1.000
_cell.angle_alpha   90.00
_cell.angle_beta   90.00
_cell.angle_gamma   90.00
#
_symmetry.space_group_name_H-M   'P 1'
#
loop_
_entity.id
_entity.type
_entity.pdbx_description
1 polymer ?
#
loop_
_entity_poly.entity_id
_entity_poly.type
_entity_poly.pdbx_seq_one_letter_code
_entity_poly.pdbx_strand_id
1 'polypeptide(L)'
;LFVYLWKYQTGIWTGKHYSSVDALPRKDRLIIVKCNSQSIQDSTEKIKEMLSTNAKIEISPSAYDTAWVAMVPSSPRYSGGKPFFPQCLDWIMENQNPDGSWGLDPGHPSLVKDSLSSTLACLLALRKWNFGQQQIQKGLDYIGSNEWAICDKDQVSPIGFDIVFPSMVNSARKMGLVLADPIILDTSIYNIMDPRYASLLGNDHFPSKNQILGYVAEGLEKYSCN
;
A
#
# COMPACT_ATOMS: atom_id res chain seq x y z
N LEU A 1 45.71 1.97 3.81
CA LEU A 1 44.25 2.20 3.63
C LEU A 1 43.49 2.21 4.98
N PHE A 2 44.09 2.78 6.03
CA PHE A 2 43.53 2.83 7.40
C PHE A 2 43.72 4.21 8.04
N VAL A 3 43.66 5.28 7.23
CA VAL A 3 43.90 6.68 7.67
C VAL A 3 42.86 7.68 7.10
N TYR A 4 41.87 7.26 6.31
CA TYR A 4 40.97 8.21 5.61
C TYR A 4 39.49 8.22 6.03
N LEU A 5 39.12 7.59 7.16
CA LEU A 5 37.73 7.60 7.66
C LEU A 5 37.56 8.20 9.06
N TRP A 6 38.50 9.03 9.54
CA TRP A 6 38.42 9.72 10.83
C TRP A 6 38.30 11.25 10.71
N LYS A 7 37.66 11.76 9.65
CA LYS A 7 37.37 13.20 9.52
C LYS A 7 35.96 13.44 8.98
N TYR A 8 34.95 12.93 9.67
CA TYR A 8 33.58 13.49 9.59
C TYR A 8 32.85 13.20 10.91
N GLN A 9 33.39 13.72 12.02
CA GLN A 9 32.74 13.63 13.32
C GLN A 9 32.93 14.92 14.11
N THR A 10 32.39 16.01 13.58
CA THR A 10 31.98 17.21 14.34
C THR A 10 30.89 17.95 13.56
N GLY A 11 29.69 17.36 13.48
CA GLY A 11 28.50 18.04 12.97
C GLY A 11 27.60 18.38 14.15
N ILE A 12 27.60 19.64 14.56
CA ILE A 12 26.70 20.18 15.58
C ILE A 12 25.29 20.20 14.99
N TRP A 13 24.40 19.33 15.45
CA TRP A 13 22.98 19.38 15.12
C TRP A 13 22.23 20.14 16.22
N THR A 14 21.65 21.30 15.88
CA THR A 14 20.73 22.03 16.75
C THR A 14 19.29 21.68 16.36
N GLY A 15 18.75 20.61 16.95
CA GLY A 15 17.33 20.26 16.86
C GLY A 15 16.55 20.84 18.03
N LYS A 16 15.72 21.85 17.79
CA LYS A 16 14.77 22.39 18.78
C LYS A 16 13.58 21.43 18.94
N HIS A 17 13.40 20.90 20.14
CA HIS A 17 12.06 20.56 20.66
C HIS A 17 11.90 21.28 21.99
N TYR A 18 10.93 22.19 22.05
CA TYR A 18 10.62 23.01 23.22
C TYR A 18 9.45 22.35 23.96
N SER A 19 9.62 22.09 25.26
CA SER A 19 8.51 21.86 26.17
C SER A 19 8.78 22.63 27.47
N SER A 20 7.98 23.68 27.64
CA SER A 20 7.74 24.51 28.83
C SER A 20 8.91 25.28 29.46
N VAL A 21 8.62 26.56 29.67
CA VAL A 21 9.47 27.64 30.19
C VAL A 21 9.84 27.46 31.67
N ASP A 22 11.10 27.72 32.02
CA ASP A 22 11.45 28.67 33.09
C ASP A 22 12.96 28.98 33.12
N ALA A 23 13.26 30.27 33.27
CA ALA A 23 14.54 30.91 33.59
C ALA A 23 15.66 31.00 32.51
N LEU A 24 16.12 32.24 32.32
CA LEU A 24 17.24 32.72 31.49
C LEU A 24 18.53 31.90 31.67
N PRO A 25 19.37 31.73 30.61
CA PRO A 25 20.53 30.85 30.66
C PRO A 25 21.68 31.51 31.44
N ARG A 26 22.08 30.92 32.57
CA ARG A 26 23.41 31.13 33.14
C ARG A 26 24.44 30.44 32.24
N LYS A 27 25.46 31.20 31.80
CA LYS A 27 26.67 30.68 31.17
C LYS A 27 27.25 29.54 32.03
N ASP A 28 27.69 28.47 31.35
CA ASP A 28 28.48 27.36 31.90
C ASP A 28 27.70 26.23 32.61
N ARG A 29 26.72 25.61 31.93
CA ARG A 29 26.36 24.20 32.20
C ARG A 29 26.66 23.33 30.98
N LEU A 30 27.71 22.52 31.11
CA LEU A 30 28.01 21.42 30.20
C LEU A 30 26.91 20.34 30.36
N ILE A 31 26.05 20.17 29.36
CA ILE A 31 25.11 19.04 29.34
C ILE A 31 25.87 17.84 28.79
N ILE A 32 26.30 16.94 29.67
CA ILE A 32 26.88 15.65 29.27
C ILE A 32 25.71 14.70 28.98
N VAL A 33 25.40 14.51 27.70
CA VAL A 33 24.50 13.42 27.28
C VAL A 33 25.30 12.12 27.39
N LYS A 34 25.08 11.37 28.47
CA LYS A 34 25.72 10.06 28.67
C LYS A 34 25.04 9.06 27.74
N CYS A 35 25.64 8.83 26.58
CA CYS A 35 25.18 7.76 25.69
C CYS A 35 25.53 6.42 26.33
N ASN A 36 24.53 5.55 26.53
CA ASN A 36 24.74 4.25 27.14
C ASN A 36 25.45 3.34 26.13
N SER A 37 26.76 3.16 26.28
CA SER A 37 27.59 2.32 25.40
C SER A 37 27.09 0.89 25.29
N GLN A 38 26.44 0.38 26.35
CA GLN A 38 25.82 -0.95 26.34
C GLN A 38 24.65 -0.99 25.34
N SER A 39 23.77 0.02 25.34
CA SER A 39 22.64 0.08 24.41
C SER A 39 23.05 0.14 22.93
N ILE A 40 24.20 0.77 22.65
CA ILE A 40 24.76 0.79 21.30
C ILE A 40 25.29 -0.59 20.94
N GLN A 41 26.04 -1.23 21.84
CA GLN A 41 26.58 -2.57 21.63
C GLN A 41 25.45 -3.58 21.39
N ASP A 42 24.43 -3.59 22.25
CA ASP A 42 23.26 -4.47 22.13
C ASP A 42 22.54 -4.26 20.78
N SER A 43 22.37 -3.00 20.35
CA SER A 43 21.77 -2.67 19.05
C SER A 43 22.64 -3.16 17.88
N THR A 44 23.97 -3.01 17.97
CA THR A 44 24.89 -3.48 16.93
C THR A 44 24.94 -5.00 16.84
N GLU A 45 24.83 -5.70 17.96
CA GLU A 45 24.75 -7.16 18.01
C GLU A 45 23.44 -7.64 17.38
N LYS A 46 22.31 -7.02 17.71
CA LYS A 46 21.01 -7.32 17.09
C LYS A 46 21.00 -7.08 15.58
N ILE A 47 21.58 -5.98 15.09
CA ILE A 47 21.70 -5.71 13.65
C ILE A 47 22.59 -6.78 12.98
N LYS A 48 23.70 -7.15 13.60
CA LYS A 48 24.56 -8.23 13.09
C LYS A 48 23.84 -9.57 13.06
N GLU A 49 23.02 -9.87 14.07
CA GLU A 49 22.19 -11.09 14.09
C GLU A 49 21.17 -11.10 12.95
N MET A 50 20.43 -9.99 12.76
CA MET A 50 19.48 -9.82 11.66
C MET A 50 20.12 -9.94 10.27
N LEU A 51 21.38 -9.53 10.12
CA LEU A 51 22.11 -9.56 8.83
C LEU A 51 22.94 -10.84 8.61
N SER A 52 23.35 -11.53 9.68
CA SER A 52 24.22 -12.71 9.60
C SER A 52 23.45 -14.02 9.44
N THR A 53 22.22 -14.04 9.90
CA THR A 53 21.31 -15.13 9.58
C THR A 53 20.87 -14.96 8.13
N ASN A 54 20.74 -16.06 7.39
CA ASN A 54 19.77 -16.14 6.27
C ASN A 54 18.33 -15.97 6.82
N ALA A 55 18.12 -15.07 7.79
CA ALA A 55 16.82 -14.71 8.30
C ALA A 55 16.00 -14.35 7.09
N LYS A 56 14.93 -15.12 6.91
CA LYS A 56 13.89 -14.84 5.94
C LYS A 56 13.61 -13.34 6.03
N ILE A 57 13.77 -12.63 4.91
CA ILE A 57 13.35 -11.24 4.86
C ILE A 57 11.87 -11.24 5.24
N GLU A 58 11.55 -10.71 6.42
CA GLU A 58 10.18 -10.60 6.90
C GLU A 58 9.55 -9.41 6.18
N ILE A 59 8.89 -9.71 5.07
CA ILE A 59 8.09 -8.74 4.32
C ILE A 59 6.65 -8.91 4.79
N SER A 60 6.02 -7.81 5.18
CA SER A 60 4.60 -7.77 5.52
C SER A 60 3.76 -8.28 4.34
N PRO A 61 2.72 -9.10 4.57
CA PRO A 61 1.82 -9.52 3.50
C PRO A 61 1.15 -8.31 2.84
N SER A 62 1.11 -8.31 1.50
CA SER A 62 0.31 -7.36 0.73
C SER A 62 -1.09 -7.91 0.54
N ALA A 63 -2.09 -7.25 1.14
CA ALA A 63 -3.49 -7.65 0.99
C ALA A 63 -3.95 -7.54 -0.48
N TYR A 64 -3.51 -6.49 -1.17
CA TYR A 64 -3.73 -6.29 -2.60
C TYR A 64 -3.24 -7.49 -3.44
N ASP A 65 -1.98 -7.86 -3.31
CA ASP A 65 -1.40 -8.97 -4.09
C ASP A 65 -2.02 -10.32 -3.70
N THR A 66 -2.28 -10.52 -2.40
CA THR A 66 -2.95 -11.72 -1.89
C THR A 66 -4.34 -11.89 -2.49
N ALA A 67 -5.08 -10.79 -2.67
CA ALA A 67 -6.40 -10.80 -3.31
C ALA A 67 -6.34 -11.19 -4.79
N TRP A 68 -5.36 -10.70 -5.55
CA TRP A 68 -5.15 -11.11 -6.93
C TRP A 68 -4.83 -12.61 -7.05
N VAL A 69 -3.96 -13.12 -6.17
CA VAL A 69 -3.65 -14.57 -6.12
C VAL A 69 -4.89 -15.38 -5.73
N ALA A 70 -5.70 -14.89 -4.78
CA ALA A 70 -6.94 -15.54 -4.37
C ALA A 70 -7.96 -15.66 -5.52
N MET A 71 -7.93 -14.77 -6.52
CA MET A 71 -8.84 -14.79 -7.66
C MET A 71 -8.49 -15.83 -8.74
N VAL A 72 -7.35 -16.51 -8.64
CA VAL A 72 -6.91 -17.52 -9.63
C VAL A 72 -7.77 -18.79 -9.53
N PRO A 73 -8.49 -19.18 -10.60
CA PRO A 73 -9.33 -20.37 -10.57
C PRO A 73 -8.51 -21.66 -10.71
N SER A 74 -8.95 -22.72 -10.03
CA SER A 74 -8.32 -24.05 -10.15
C SER A 74 -8.39 -24.63 -11.57
N SER A 75 -9.37 -24.20 -12.35
CA SER A 75 -9.51 -24.56 -13.76
C SER A 75 -10.11 -23.38 -14.54
N PRO A 76 -9.49 -22.93 -15.65
CA PRO A 76 -9.99 -21.83 -16.46
C PRO A 76 -11.36 -22.08 -17.11
N ARG A 77 -11.80 -23.35 -17.19
CA ARG A 77 -12.97 -23.77 -17.97
C ARG A 77 -14.26 -23.94 -17.15
N TYR A 78 -14.22 -23.74 -15.83
CA TYR A 78 -15.38 -23.94 -14.95
C TYR A 78 -15.74 -22.68 -14.17
N SER A 79 -16.90 -22.11 -14.48
CA SER A 79 -17.47 -20.90 -13.84
C SER A 79 -17.94 -21.11 -12.40
N GLY A 80 -17.93 -22.35 -11.89
CA GLY A 80 -18.20 -22.71 -10.49
C GLY A 80 -16.99 -23.33 -9.78
N GLY A 81 -15.78 -23.05 -10.26
CA GLY A 81 -14.53 -23.62 -9.72
C GLY A 81 -14.23 -23.18 -8.29
N LYS A 82 -13.15 -23.74 -7.72
CA LYS A 82 -12.58 -23.34 -6.44
C LYS A 82 -11.32 -22.47 -6.67
N PRO A 83 -10.93 -21.60 -5.72
CA PRO A 83 -9.63 -20.94 -5.80
C PRO A 83 -8.50 -21.96 -5.89
N PHE A 84 -7.51 -21.72 -6.75
CA PHE A 84 -6.31 -22.56 -6.82
C PHE A 84 -5.46 -22.43 -5.54
N PHE A 85 -5.49 -21.25 -4.92
CA PHE A 85 -4.80 -20.93 -3.66
C PHE A 85 -5.82 -20.57 -2.56
N PRO A 86 -6.53 -21.56 -1.98
CA PRO A 86 -7.57 -21.30 -0.98
C PRO A 86 -7.05 -20.56 0.25
N GLN A 87 -5.79 -20.78 0.65
CA GLN A 87 -5.17 -20.12 1.79
C GLN A 87 -5.10 -18.59 1.65
N CYS A 88 -5.06 -18.06 0.42
CA CYS A 88 -5.11 -16.61 0.20
C CYS A 88 -6.50 -16.05 0.51
N LEU A 89 -7.56 -16.81 0.21
CA LEU A 89 -8.93 -16.43 0.53
C LEU A 89 -9.17 -16.50 2.05
N ASP A 90 -8.66 -17.55 2.72
CA ASP A 90 -8.72 -17.69 4.17
C ASP A 90 -8.01 -16.52 4.86
N TRP A 91 -6.81 -16.15 4.38
CA TRP A 91 -6.09 -15.00 4.90
C TRP A 91 -6.89 -13.69 4.78
N ILE A 92 -7.52 -13.44 3.62
CA ILE A 92 -8.35 -12.24 3.43
C ILE A 92 -9.49 -12.21 4.45
N MET A 93 -10.16 -13.34 4.68
CA MET A 93 -11.26 -13.44 5.63
C MET A 93 -10.84 -13.14 7.08
N GLU A 94 -9.61 -13.50 7.45
CA GLU A 94 -9.09 -13.39 8.81
C GLU A 94 -8.39 -12.06 9.11
N ASN A 95 -8.01 -11.28 8.09
CA ASN A 95 -7.15 -10.10 8.23
C ASN A 95 -7.83 -8.79 7.83
N GLN A 96 -9.16 -8.70 7.92
CA GLN A 96 -9.88 -7.43 7.78
C GLN A 96 -9.67 -6.56 9.01
N ASN A 97 -9.36 -5.27 8.80
CA ASN A 97 -9.21 -4.31 9.88
C ASN A 97 -10.55 -3.98 10.56
N PRO A 98 -10.54 -3.48 11.81
CA PRO A 98 -11.77 -3.11 12.52
C PRO A 98 -12.61 -2.04 11.81
N ASP A 99 -11.99 -1.17 11.01
CA ASP A 99 -12.66 -0.13 10.22
C ASP A 99 -13.24 -0.65 8.88
N GLY A 100 -13.07 -1.94 8.57
CA GLY A 100 -13.53 -2.58 7.36
C GLY A 100 -12.51 -2.61 6.22
N SER A 101 -11.35 -1.96 6.36
CA SER A 101 -10.31 -1.94 5.34
C SER A 101 -9.44 -3.20 5.33
N TRP A 102 -8.68 -3.35 4.25
CA TRP A 102 -7.41 -4.06 4.23
C TRP A 102 -6.31 -3.08 3.79
N GLY A 103 -5.16 -3.11 4.43
CA GLY A 103 -4.05 -2.19 4.17
C GLY A 103 -2.91 -2.40 5.17
N LEU A 104 -1.71 -1.90 4.84
CA LEU A 104 -0.50 -2.13 5.64
C LEU A 104 -0.53 -1.43 7.01
N ASP A 105 -1.07 -0.22 7.07
CA ASP A 105 -1.11 0.61 8.28
C ASP A 105 -2.52 1.21 8.45
N PRO A 106 -3.43 0.48 9.14
CA PRO A 106 -4.82 0.87 9.28
C PRO A 106 -4.94 2.22 10.00
N GLY A 107 -5.51 3.21 9.32
CA GLY A 107 -5.69 4.56 9.87
C GLY A 107 -4.52 5.53 9.66
N HIS A 108 -3.44 5.13 8.95
CA HIS A 108 -2.40 6.09 8.59
C HIS A 108 -2.95 7.14 7.59
N PRO A 109 -2.95 8.44 7.95
CA PRO A 109 -3.73 9.46 7.23
C PRO A 109 -3.25 9.71 5.80
N SER A 110 -2.01 9.37 5.46
CA SER A 110 -1.43 9.56 4.12
C SER A 110 -1.47 8.32 3.22
N LEU A 111 -1.92 7.17 3.73
CA LEU A 111 -1.90 5.88 3.01
C LEU A 111 -3.30 5.40 2.64
N VAL A 112 -4.30 6.30 2.62
CA VAL A 112 -5.69 5.91 2.38
C VAL A 112 -5.88 5.31 0.97
N LYS A 113 -5.11 5.76 -0.03
CA LYS A 113 -5.12 5.16 -1.39
C LYS A 113 -4.63 3.70 -1.44
N ASP A 114 -3.67 3.35 -0.59
CA ASP A 114 -3.21 1.96 -0.44
C ASP A 114 -4.33 1.10 0.15
N SER A 115 -4.93 1.56 1.25
CA SER A 115 -6.05 0.88 1.88
C SER A 115 -7.26 0.77 0.97
N LEU A 116 -7.59 1.81 0.18
CA LEU A 116 -8.66 1.76 -0.81
C LEU A 116 -8.39 0.69 -1.88
N SER A 117 -7.16 0.64 -2.40
CA SER A 117 -6.76 -0.36 -3.42
C SER A 117 -6.82 -1.78 -2.88
N SER A 118 -6.20 -2.00 -1.73
CA SER A 118 -6.17 -3.28 -1.04
C SER A 118 -7.58 -3.76 -0.68
N THR A 119 -8.41 -2.88 -0.11
CA THR A 119 -9.80 -3.18 0.23
C THR A 119 -10.59 -3.58 -1.00
N LEU A 120 -10.54 -2.78 -2.08
CA LEU A 120 -11.29 -3.08 -3.29
C LEU A 120 -10.84 -4.40 -3.94
N ALA A 121 -9.54 -4.69 -3.97
CA ALA A 121 -9.03 -5.98 -4.46
C ALA A 121 -9.57 -7.16 -3.62
N CYS A 122 -9.54 -7.05 -2.28
CA CYS A 122 -10.11 -8.06 -1.38
C CYS A 122 -11.61 -8.26 -1.61
N LEU A 123 -12.37 -7.18 -1.83
CA LEU A 123 -13.79 -7.27 -2.17
C LEU A 123 -14.04 -8.04 -3.47
N LEU A 124 -13.24 -7.79 -4.51
CA LEU A 124 -13.32 -8.53 -5.77
C LEU A 124 -13.07 -10.03 -5.54
N ALA A 125 -12.04 -10.38 -4.75
CA ALA A 125 -11.72 -11.76 -4.43
C ALA A 125 -12.85 -12.47 -3.67
N LEU A 126 -13.36 -11.84 -2.60
CA LEU A 126 -14.48 -12.38 -1.82
C LEU A 126 -15.73 -12.54 -2.68
N ARG A 127 -16.04 -11.53 -3.50
CA ARG A 127 -17.22 -11.54 -4.37
C ARG A 127 -17.15 -12.62 -5.42
N LYS A 128 -15.98 -12.81 -6.06
CA LYS A 128 -15.75 -13.84 -7.09
C LYS A 128 -16.12 -15.24 -6.60
N TRP A 129 -15.79 -15.56 -5.35
CA TRP A 129 -16.05 -16.87 -4.77
C TRP A 129 -17.35 -16.93 -3.96
N ASN A 130 -18.07 -15.81 -3.83
CA ASN A 130 -19.27 -15.66 -3.02
C ASN A 130 -19.06 -15.97 -1.52
N PHE A 131 -17.92 -15.53 -0.98
CA PHE A 131 -17.56 -15.63 0.44
C PHE A 131 -17.69 -14.28 1.15
N GLY A 132 -17.74 -14.32 2.49
CA GLY A 132 -17.50 -13.16 3.33
C GLY A 132 -18.48 -11.99 3.16
N GLN A 133 -19.79 -12.23 3.13
CA GLN A 133 -20.78 -11.17 2.93
C GLN A 133 -20.68 -10.04 3.98
N GLN A 134 -20.36 -10.36 5.23
CA GLN A 134 -20.15 -9.37 6.28
C GLN A 134 -18.89 -8.55 6.03
N GLN A 135 -17.79 -9.21 5.63
CA GLN A 135 -16.54 -8.57 5.25
C GLN A 135 -16.74 -7.64 4.05
N ILE A 136 -17.53 -8.09 3.06
CA ILE A 136 -17.89 -7.30 1.89
C ILE A 136 -18.60 -6.02 2.31
N GLN A 137 -19.64 -6.12 3.15
CA GLN A 137 -20.39 -4.94 3.58
C GLN A 137 -19.48 -3.92 4.29
N LYS A 138 -18.67 -4.36 5.24
CA LYS A 138 -17.73 -3.48 5.95
C LYS A 138 -16.71 -2.82 5.02
N GLY A 139 -16.20 -3.55 4.03
CA GLY A 139 -15.26 -2.99 3.07
C GLY A 139 -15.92 -1.97 2.13
N LEU A 140 -17.19 -2.18 1.75
CA LEU A 140 -17.95 -1.19 0.99
C LEU A 140 -18.20 0.08 1.82
N ASP A 141 -18.56 -0.06 3.10
CA ASP A 141 -18.74 1.06 4.02
C ASP A 141 -17.43 1.86 4.19
N TYR A 142 -16.29 1.16 4.28
CA TYR A 142 -14.97 1.78 4.32
C TYR A 142 -14.67 2.58 3.05
N ILE A 143 -14.88 1.99 1.86
CA ILE A 143 -14.64 2.68 0.58
C ILE A 143 -15.49 3.95 0.51
N GLY A 144 -16.79 3.87 0.80
CA GLY A 144 -17.70 5.02 0.76
C GLY A 144 -17.29 6.12 1.74
N SER A 145 -16.79 5.76 2.92
CA SER A 145 -16.33 6.74 3.91
C SER A 145 -15.00 7.42 3.53
N ASN A 146 -14.26 6.87 2.57
CA ASN A 146 -12.89 7.28 2.23
C ASN A 146 -12.71 7.72 0.77
N GLU A 147 -13.78 7.91 0.00
CA GLU A 147 -13.71 8.31 -1.41
C GLU A 147 -12.99 9.64 -1.63
N TRP A 148 -13.03 10.53 -0.63
CA TRP A 148 -12.34 11.82 -0.64
C TRP A 148 -10.84 11.68 -0.96
N ALA A 149 -10.22 10.57 -0.54
CA ALA A 149 -8.80 10.34 -0.71
C ALA A 149 -8.41 9.99 -2.15
N ILE A 150 -9.36 9.57 -3.00
CA ILE A 150 -9.07 9.08 -4.36
C ILE A 150 -8.41 10.18 -5.19
N CYS A 151 -9.00 11.37 -5.26
CA CYS A 151 -8.47 12.49 -6.04
C CYS A 151 -7.62 13.48 -5.22
N ASP A 152 -7.39 13.20 -3.94
CA ASP A 152 -6.53 14.03 -3.09
C ASP A 152 -5.06 13.87 -3.51
N LYS A 153 -4.41 15.00 -3.79
CA LYS A 153 -3.01 15.08 -4.24
C LYS A 153 -2.03 14.96 -3.08
N ASP A 154 -2.48 15.22 -1.85
CA ASP A 154 -1.65 15.12 -0.65
C ASP A 154 -1.54 13.67 -0.16
N GLN A 155 -2.38 12.77 -0.70
CA GLN A 155 -2.29 11.33 -0.46
C GLN A 155 -1.15 10.69 -1.26
N VAL A 156 -0.38 9.83 -0.59
CA VAL A 156 0.61 8.99 -1.26
C VAL A 156 -0.12 8.02 -2.19
N SER A 157 0.26 8.01 -3.46
CA SER A 157 -0.40 7.18 -4.48
C SER A 157 0.44 5.94 -4.75
N PRO A 158 -0.14 4.72 -4.61
CA PRO A 158 0.49 3.50 -5.11
C PRO A 158 0.83 3.61 -6.60
N ILE A 159 1.85 2.89 -7.03
CA ILE A 159 2.25 2.87 -8.45
C ILE A 159 1.08 2.36 -9.29
N GLY A 160 0.70 3.12 -10.32
CA GLY A 160 -0.38 2.74 -11.24
C GLY A 160 -1.79 2.86 -10.68
N PHE A 161 -1.98 3.51 -9.52
CA PHE A 161 -3.28 3.71 -8.90
C PHE A 161 -4.32 4.32 -9.86
N ASP A 162 -3.91 5.31 -10.65
CA ASP A 162 -4.70 6.00 -11.68
C ASP A 162 -5.18 5.10 -12.83
N ILE A 163 -4.60 3.91 -12.96
CA ILE A 163 -4.94 2.91 -14.00
C ILE A 163 -5.72 1.75 -13.38
N VAL A 164 -5.14 1.17 -12.33
CA VAL A 164 -5.63 -0.06 -11.71
C VAL A 164 -6.92 0.21 -10.94
N PHE A 165 -6.98 1.26 -10.12
CA PHE A 165 -8.12 1.52 -9.26
C PHE A 165 -9.42 1.74 -10.06
N PRO A 166 -9.45 2.58 -11.12
CA PRO A 166 -10.62 2.67 -12.01
C PRO A 166 -11.01 1.35 -12.67
N SER A 167 -10.03 0.50 -13.03
CA SER A 167 -10.30 -0.82 -13.60
C SER A 167 -11.00 -1.72 -12.57
N MET A 168 -10.50 -1.77 -11.33
CA MET A 168 -11.10 -2.53 -10.24
C MET A 168 -12.52 -2.08 -9.93
N VAL A 169 -12.79 -0.77 -9.93
CA VAL A 169 -14.14 -0.23 -9.73
C VAL A 169 -15.12 -0.74 -10.81
N ASN A 170 -14.68 -0.76 -12.07
CA ASN A 170 -15.48 -1.32 -13.15
C ASN A 170 -15.72 -2.83 -12.98
N SER A 171 -14.71 -3.59 -12.54
CA SER A 171 -14.83 -5.01 -12.24
C SER A 171 -15.81 -5.27 -11.09
N ALA A 172 -15.76 -4.45 -10.03
CA ALA A 172 -16.67 -4.55 -8.89
C ALA A 172 -18.13 -4.38 -9.33
N ARG A 173 -18.41 -3.37 -10.17
CA ARG A 173 -19.73 -3.14 -10.76
C ARG A 173 -20.20 -4.32 -11.60
N LYS A 174 -19.33 -4.89 -12.46
CA LYS A 174 -19.65 -6.08 -13.27
C LYS A 174 -19.96 -7.31 -12.41
N MET A 175 -19.34 -7.42 -11.24
CA MET A 175 -19.62 -8.49 -10.26
C MET A 175 -20.84 -8.21 -9.38
N GLY A 176 -21.53 -7.08 -9.59
CA GLY A 176 -22.73 -6.69 -8.86
C GLY A 176 -22.47 -6.14 -7.46
N LEU A 177 -21.25 -5.66 -7.18
CA LEU A 177 -21.00 -4.87 -5.97
C LEU A 177 -21.56 -3.46 -6.15
N VAL A 178 -22.34 -3.01 -5.17
CA VAL A 178 -22.90 -1.66 -5.13
C VAL A 178 -21.96 -0.79 -4.32
N LEU A 179 -21.15 0.01 -5.00
CA LEU A 179 -20.27 1.00 -4.38
C LEU A 179 -21.11 2.21 -3.92
N ALA A 180 -20.68 2.85 -2.83
CA ALA A 180 -21.30 4.07 -2.34
C ALA A 180 -21.18 5.20 -3.37
N ASP A 181 -22.09 6.17 -3.26
CA ASP A 181 -22.10 7.45 -4.00
C ASP A 181 -21.48 7.42 -5.40
N PRO A 182 -22.09 6.70 -6.37
CA PRO A 182 -21.49 6.45 -7.69
C PRO A 182 -21.04 7.71 -8.44
N ILE A 183 -21.75 8.83 -8.23
CA ILE A 183 -21.44 10.12 -8.84
C ILE A 183 -20.11 10.68 -8.30
N ILE A 184 -19.90 10.64 -6.99
CA ILE A 184 -18.68 11.13 -6.35
C ILE A 184 -17.51 10.25 -6.79
N LEU A 185 -17.69 8.93 -6.70
CA LEU A 185 -16.69 7.97 -7.14
C LEU A 185 -16.28 8.15 -8.61
N ASP A 186 -17.24 8.29 -9.52
CA ASP A 186 -16.95 8.49 -10.95
C ASP A 186 -16.26 9.84 -11.21
N THR A 187 -16.62 10.88 -10.47
CA THR A 187 -15.96 12.19 -10.54
C THR A 187 -14.51 12.10 -10.05
N SER A 188 -14.27 11.42 -8.93
CA SER A 188 -12.93 11.20 -8.39
C SER A 188 -12.07 10.38 -9.34
N ILE A 189 -12.63 9.32 -9.94
CA ILE A 189 -11.97 8.51 -10.98
C ILE A 189 -11.61 9.36 -12.19
N TYR A 190 -12.54 10.18 -12.69
CA TYR A 190 -12.29 11.07 -13.82
C TYR A 190 -11.13 12.04 -13.52
N ASN A 191 -11.06 12.57 -12.31
CA ASN A 191 -10.03 13.53 -11.90
C ASN A 191 -8.64 12.92 -11.74
N ILE A 192 -8.53 11.61 -11.48
CA ILE A 192 -7.23 10.93 -11.38
C ILE A 192 -6.77 10.31 -12.70
N MET A 193 -7.66 10.13 -13.68
CA MET A 193 -7.27 9.56 -14.97
C MET A 193 -6.28 10.50 -15.67
N ASP A 194 -5.03 10.07 -15.72
CA ASP A 194 -3.96 10.84 -16.34
C ASP A 194 -4.07 10.77 -17.89
N PRO A 195 -4.16 11.91 -18.60
CA PRO A 195 -4.15 11.93 -20.07
C PRO A 195 -2.91 11.29 -20.69
N ARG A 196 -1.80 11.22 -19.93
CA ARG A 196 -0.57 10.54 -20.33
C ARG A 196 -0.77 9.03 -20.43
N TYR A 197 -1.72 8.44 -19.72
CA TYR A 197 -2.04 7.02 -19.84
C TYR A 197 -2.67 6.67 -21.20
N ALA A 198 -3.63 7.48 -21.67
CA ALA A 198 -4.15 7.36 -23.03
C ALA A 198 -3.02 7.49 -24.08
N SER A 199 -2.04 8.34 -23.79
CA SER A 199 -0.86 8.54 -24.64
C SER A 199 0.15 7.37 -24.55
N LEU A 200 0.32 6.75 -23.39
CA LEU A 200 1.16 5.56 -23.17
C LEU A 200 0.63 4.34 -23.91
N LEU A 201 -0.70 4.16 -23.94
CA LEU A 201 -1.34 3.10 -24.73
C LEU A 201 -1.14 3.33 -26.23
N GLY A 202 -1.22 4.57 -26.70
CA GLY A 202 -1.13 4.94 -28.14
C GLY A 202 0.28 5.12 -28.72
N ASN A 203 1.35 5.12 -27.91
CA ASN A 203 2.71 5.38 -28.39
C ASN A 203 3.61 4.15 -28.22
N ASP A 204 4.05 3.53 -29.31
CA ASP A 204 4.85 2.30 -29.32
C ASP A 204 6.35 2.52 -29.12
N HIS A 205 6.81 3.77 -28.98
CA HIS A 205 8.24 4.11 -28.86
C HIS A 205 8.68 4.55 -27.46
N PHE A 206 7.86 4.33 -26.43
CA PHE A 206 8.25 4.67 -25.06
C PHE A 206 9.17 3.57 -24.48
N PRO A 207 10.47 3.83 -24.21
CA PRO A 207 11.48 2.79 -23.94
C PRO A 207 11.24 1.94 -22.68
N SER A 208 10.33 2.36 -21.80
CA SER A 208 9.95 1.65 -20.57
C SER A 208 8.49 1.19 -20.56
N LYS A 209 7.77 1.31 -21.69
CA LYS A 209 6.34 0.95 -21.83
C LYS A 209 6.06 -0.44 -21.32
N ASN A 210 6.81 -1.44 -21.79
CA ASN A 210 6.57 -2.84 -21.43
C ASN A 210 6.84 -3.15 -19.95
N GLN A 211 7.77 -2.45 -19.30
CA GLN A 211 8.05 -2.64 -17.88
C GLN A 211 6.94 -2.03 -17.00
N ILE A 212 6.50 -0.82 -17.34
CA ILE A 212 5.42 -0.14 -16.62
C ILE A 212 4.10 -0.87 -16.83
N LEU A 213 3.76 -1.22 -18.08
CA LEU A 213 2.55 -1.96 -18.40
C LEU A 213 2.54 -3.36 -17.78
N GLY A 214 3.70 -4.01 -17.66
CA GLY A 214 3.80 -5.30 -16.97
C GLY A 214 3.46 -5.22 -15.48
N TYR A 215 3.74 -4.08 -14.83
CA TYR A 215 3.47 -3.89 -13.40
C TYR A 215 2.00 -3.52 -13.09
N VAL A 216 1.25 -3.04 -14.09
CA VAL A 216 -0.17 -2.65 -13.94
C VAL A 216 -1.08 -3.50 -14.81
N ALA A 217 -0.61 -4.67 -15.24
CA ALA A 217 -1.25 -5.51 -16.25
C ALA A 217 -2.69 -5.89 -15.87
N GLU A 218 -2.96 -6.07 -14.58
CA GLU A 218 -4.28 -6.33 -14.02
C GLU A 218 -5.26 -5.16 -14.23
N GLY A 219 -4.76 -3.93 -14.36
CA GLY A 219 -5.54 -2.75 -14.73
C GLY A 219 -5.87 -2.65 -16.22
N LEU A 220 -5.22 -3.47 -17.07
CA LEU A 220 -5.29 -3.34 -18.54
C LEU A 220 -6.33 -4.25 -19.21
N GLU A 221 -7.19 -4.96 -18.47
CA GLU A 221 -8.09 -5.99 -19.03
C GLU A 221 -8.97 -5.52 -20.21
N LYS A 222 -9.24 -4.21 -20.36
CA LYS A 222 -9.96 -3.65 -21.53
C LYS A 222 -9.16 -3.68 -22.85
N TYR A 223 -7.84 -3.87 -22.80
CA TYR A 223 -6.94 -3.81 -23.95
C TYR A 223 -6.30 -5.17 -24.30
N SER A 224 -6.62 -6.23 -23.55
CA SER A 224 -6.10 -7.59 -23.80
C SER A 224 -6.90 -8.40 -24.83
N CYS A 225 -7.80 -7.73 -25.58
CA CYS A 225 -8.44 -8.31 -26.76
C CYS A 225 -7.96 -7.55 -28.00
N ASN A 226 -6.87 -8.03 -28.59
CA ASN A 226 -6.56 -7.99 -30.02
C ASN A 226 -5.49 -9.04 -30.31
#